data_AF-A0A5K1B568-F1
#
_entry.id   AF-A0A5K1B568-F1
#
_cell.length_a   1.000
_cell.length_b   1.000
_cell.length_c   1.000
_cell.angle_alpha   90.00
_cell.angle_beta   90.00
_cell.angle_gamma   90.00
#
_symmetry.space_group_name_H-M   'P 1'
#
loop_
_entity.id
_entity.type
_entity.pdbx_description
1 polymer ?
#
loop_
_entity_poly.entity_id
_entity_poly.type
_entity_poly.pdbx_seq_one_letter_code
_entity_poly.pdbx_strand_id
1 'polypeptide(L)' 'LYYTELWIGSPPKHYFVQVDTGSDQLWVNCIQCRDCPKTSDLG' A
#
# COMPACT_ATOMS: atom_id res chain seq x y z
N LEU A 1 -13.45 3.70 -2.32
CA LEU A 1 -12.40 3.66 -1.27
C LEU A 1 -11.69 4.99 -1.13
N TYR A 2 -10.99 5.19 0.00
CA TYR A 2 -10.12 6.35 0.22
C TYR A 2 -8.67 5.91 0.27
N TYR A 3 -7.82 6.65 -0.46
CA TYR A 3 -6.40 6.38 -0.57
C TYR A 3 -5.60 7.64 -0.24
N THR A 4 -4.40 7.44 0.27
CA THR A 4 -3.44 8.52 0.48
C THR A 4 -2.05 8.10 -0.01
N GLU A 5 -1.24 9.07 -0.37
CA GLU A 5 0.16 8.85 -0.75
C GLU A 5 1.05 8.94 0.50
N LEU A 6 1.86 7.90 0.72
CA LEU A 6 2.87 7.85 1.78
C LEU A 6 4.28 7.67 1.21
N TRP A 7 5.25 8.24 1.91
CA TRP A 7 6.66 8.22 1.52
C TRP A 7 7.42 7.34 2.51
N ILE A 8 7.86 6.17 2.05
CA ILE A 8 8.46 5.14 2.90
C ILE A 8 9.91 4.90 2.49
N GLY A 9 10.81 4.89 3.48
CA GLY A 9 12.23 4.58 3.30
C GLY A 9 13.16 5.80 3.20
N SER A 10 14.45 5.53 3.02
CA SER A 10 15.49 6.55 2.80
C SER A 10 16.52 5.99 1.80
N PRO A 11 16.54 6.43 0.53
CA PRO A 11 15.72 7.50 -0.05
C PRO A 11 14.22 7.15 -0.11
N PRO A 12 13.33 8.15 -0.04
CA PRO A 12 11.88 7.93 0.02
C PRO A 12 11.34 7.32 -1.29
N LYS A 13 10.42 6.36 -1.14
CA LYS A 13 9.61 5.79 -2.23
C LYS A 13 8.14 6.10 -1.98
N HIS A 14 7.43 6.40 -3.06
CA HIS A 14 6.03 6.80 -3.04
C HIS A 14 5.12 5.58 -3.15
N TYR A 15 4.12 5.48 -2.27
CA TYR A 15 3.12 4.41 -2.24
C TYR A 15 1.72 4.99 -2.06
N PHE A 16 0.78 4.56 -2.89
CA PHE A 16 -0.65 4.76 -2.64
C PHE A 16 -1.17 3.63 -1.75
N VAL A 17 -1.69 3.98 -0.58
CA VAL A 17 -2.20 3.02 0.41
C VAL A 17 -3.66 3.29 0.73
N GLN A 18 -4.41 2.23 1.03
CA GLN A 18 -5.80 2.31 1.47
C GLN A 18 -5.87 2.77 2.93
N VAL A 19 -6.79 3.70 3.23
CA VAL A 19 -7.09 4.11 4.61
C VAL A 19 -8.12 3.15 5.19
N ASP A 20 -7.70 2.26 6.09
CA ASP A 20 -8.55 1.26 6.73
C ASP A 20 -8.47 1.37 8.26
N THR A 21 -9.50 1.94 8.88
CA THR A 21 -9.61 2.05 10.35
C THR A 21 -10.14 0.76 10.99
N GLY A 22 -10.52 -0.24 10.20
CA GLY A 22 -10.98 -1.55 10.66
C GLY A 22 -9.85 -2.55 10.91
N SER A 23 -8.60 -2.17 10.64
CA SER A 23 -7.40 -2.98 10.88
C SER A 23 -6.35 -2.19 11.70
N ASP A 24 -5.32 -2.89 12.17
CA ASP A 24 -4.20 -2.36 12.97
C ASP A 24 -2.84 -2.53 12.26
N GLN A 25 -2.85 -2.92 10.98
CA GLN A 25 -1.65 -3.25 10.22
C GLN A 25 -1.43 -2.30 9.04
N LEU A 26 -0.19 -1.81 8.89
CA LEU A 26 0.31 -1.16 7.69
C LEU A 26 1.14 -2.14 6.85
N TRP A 27 0.77 -2.33 5.58
CA TRP A 27 1.50 -3.22 4.67
C TRP A 27 1.57 -2.64 3.25
N VAL A 28 2.62 -3.02 2.52
CA VAL A 28 2.81 -2.72 1.09
C VAL A 28 3.36 -3.95 0.38
N ASN A 29 3.15 -4.05 -0.93
CA ASN A 29 3.75 -5.11 -1.73
C ASN A 29 5.28 -5.01 -1.73
N CYS A 30 5.95 -6.14 -1.50
CA CYS A 30 7.40 -6.25 -1.49
C CYS A 30 7.97 -6.48 -2.91
N ILE A 31 9.24 -6.13 -3.14
CA ILE A 31 9.90 -6.27 -4.45
C ILE A 31 10.01 -7.71 -4.93
N GLN A 32 10.09 -8.69 -4.03
CA GLN A 32 10.13 -10.10 -4.38
C GLN A 32 8.76 -10.67 -4.77
N CYS A 33 7.68 -9.91 -4.62
CA CYS A 33 6.36 -10.39 -5.00
C CYS A 33 6.19 -10.39 -6.53
N ARG A 34 5.99 -11.58 -7.11
CA ARG A 34 5.83 -11.74 -8.56
C ARG A 34 4.38 -11.57 -9.02
N ASP A 35 3.43 -12.10 -8.24
CA ASP A 35 2.01 -12.17 -8.60
C ASP A 35 1.12 -11.36 -7.65
N CYS A 36 1.65 -10.25 -7.11
CA CYS A 36 0.87 -9.37 -6.25
C CYS A 36 -0.16 -8.55 -7.04
N PRO A 37 -1.36 -8.35 -6.49
CA PRO A 37 -2.34 -7.41 -7.05
C PRO A 37 -1.75 -6.01 -7.18
N LYS A 38 -1.98 -5.38 -8.34
CA LYS A 38 -1.56 -3.98 -8.59
C LYS A 38 -2.65 -2.97 -8.19
N THR A 39 -3.87 -3.46 -8.00
CA THR A 39 -5.05 -2.71 -7.60
C THR A 39 -5.77 -3.50 -6.53
N SER A 40 -6.53 -2.81 -5.68
CA SER A 40 -7.42 -3.47 -4.74
C SER A 40 -8.63 -4.03 -5.49
N ASP A 41 -9.10 -5.21 -5.10
CA ASP A 41 -10.39 -5.74 -5.53
C ASP A 41 -11.55 -5.15 -4.69
N LEU A 42 -11.21 -4.36 -3.68
CA LEU A 42 -12.12 -3.48 -2.97
C LEU A 42 -12.23 -2.18 -3.81
N GLY A 43 -13.43 -1.66 -4.05
CA GLY A 43 -13.73 -0.62 -5.04
C GLY A 43 -13.30 0.82 -4.75
#